data_AF-A0A1I0YVR9-F1
#
_entry.id   AF-A0A1I0YVR9-F1
#
_cell.length_a   1.000
_cell.length_b   1.000
_cell.length_c   1.000
_cell.angle_alpha   90.00
_cell.angle_beta   90.00
_cell.angle_gamma   90.00
#
_symmetry.space_group_name_H-M   'P 1'
#
loop_
_entity.id
_entity.type
_entity.pdbx_description
1 polymer ?
#
loop_
_entity_poly.entity_id
_entity_poly.type
_entity_poly.pdbx_seq_one_letter_code
_entity_poly.pdbx_strand_id
1 'polypeptide(L)' 'MKIDKFALIDKAAFGNVEAAGLLAEGYLKGKYNCEKNLQKALKWGRYAAKRGDELGKYVVKEIEG' A
#
# COMPACT_ATOMS: atom_id res chain seq x y z
N MET A 1 17.07 -7.84 -5.00
CA MET A 1 15.67 -8.32 -5.08
C MET A 1 14.81 -7.19 -5.64
N LYS A 2 14.10 -7.41 -6.75
CA LYS A 2 13.07 -6.46 -7.20
C LYS A 2 11.87 -6.61 -6.26
N ILE A 3 11.30 -5.50 -5.80
CA ILE A 3 10.05 -5.52 -5.05
C ILE A 3 8.93 -5.57 -6.09
N ASP A 4 8.22 -6.69 -6.13
CA ASP A 4 7.11 -6.95 -7.04
C ASP A 4 5.77 -6.84 -6.31
N LYS A 5 4.75 -6.29 -6.98
CA LYS A 5 3.39 -6.19 -6.42
C LYS A 5 2.87 -7.52 -5.88
N PHE A 6 3.21 -8.64 -6.53
CA PHE A 6 2.75 -9.96 -6.10
C PHE A 6 3.33 -10.36 -4.75
N ALA A 7 4.62 -10.08 -4.51
CA ALA A 7 5.25 -10.33 -3.22
C ALA A 7 4.69 -9.41 -2.13
N LEU A 8 4.38 -8.16 -2.48
CA LEU A 8 3.72 -7.24 -1.55
C LEU A 8 2.30 -7.68 -1.20
N ILE A 9 1.52 -8.14 -2.19
CA ILE A 9 0.16 -8.67 -1.98
C ILE A 9 0.20 -9.91 -1.09
N ASP A 10 1.10 -10.85 -1.35
CA ASP A 10 1.23 -12.07 -0.55
C ASP A 10 1.56 -11.74 0.91
N LYS A 11 2.61 -10.92 1.14
CA LYS A 11 2.98 -10.47 2.48
C LYS A 11 1.85 -9.69 3.17
N ALA A 12 1.20 -8.77 2.47
CA ALA A 12 0.08 -8.01 3.00
C ALA A 12 -1.11 -8.92 3.35
N ALA A 13 -1.37 -9.97 2.57
CA ALA A 13 -2.38 -10.97 2.84
C ALA A 13 -2.05 -11.81 4.10
N PHE A 14 -0.77 -12.09 4.35
CA PHE A 14 -0.29 -12.68 5.62
C PHE A 14 -0.26 -11.69 6.80
N GLY A 15 -0.75 -10.46 6.61
CA GLY A 15 -0.87 -9.47 7.67
C GLY A 15 0.36 -8.60 7.88
N ASN A 16 1.33 -8.65 6.95
CA ASN A 16 2.48 -7.75 6.98
C ASN A 16 2.03 -6.31 6.67
N VAL A 17 2.13 -5.46 7.69
CA VAL A 17 1.64 -4.09 7.68
C VAL A 17 2.48 -3.20 6.77
N GLU A 18 3.80 -3.31 6.83
CA GLU A 18 4.71 -2.57 5.95
C GLU A 18 4.48 -2.91 4.47
N ALA A 19 4.25 -4.20 4.16
CA ALA A 19 3.96 -4.62 2.80
C ALA A 19 2.64 -4.01 2.30
N ALA A 20 1.62 -3.89 3.16
CA ALA A 20 0.38 -3.21 2.82
C ALA A 20 0.61 -1.69 2.60
N GLY A 21 1.48 -1.06 3.39
CA GLY A 21 1.89 0.35 3.19
C GLY A 21 2.63 0.58 1.88
N LEU A 22 3.61 -0.28 1.56
CA LEU A 22 4.34 -0.25 0.29
C LEU A 22 3.42 -0.54 -0.91
N LEU A 23 2.48 -1.47 -0.76
CA LEU A 23 1.47 -1.78 -1.79
C LEU A 23 0.55 -0.57 -2.02
N ALA A 24 0.15 0.11 -0.94
CA ALA A 24 -0.63 1.33 -1.02
C ALA A 24 0.13 2.46 -1.74
N GLU A 25 1.41 2.69 -1.41
CA GLU A 25 2.27 3.64 -2.15
C GLU A 25 2.42 3.21 -3.61
N GLY A 26 2.62 1.91 -3.86
CA GLY A 26 2.72 1.32 -5.19
C GLY A 26 1.51 1.69 -6.05
N TYR A 27 0.30 1.49 -5.53
CA TYR A 27 -0.94 1.87 -6.21
C TYR A 27 -1.14 3.39 -6.31
N LEU A 28 -0.61 4.20 -5.38
CA LEU A 28 -0.71 5.66 -5.46
C LEU A 28 0.22 6.23 -6.55
N LYS A 29 1.48 5.81 -6.54
CA LYS A 29 2.57 6.35 -7.38
C LYS A 29 2.79 5.58 -8.67
N GLY A 30 2.24 4.37 -8.82
CA GLY A 30 2.46 3.49 -9.97
C GLY A 30 3.82 2.79 -9.91
N LYS A 31 4.26 2.36 -8.71
CA LYS A 31 5.56 1.70 -8.46
C LYS A 31 5.40 0.19 -8.24
N TYR A 32 6.51 -0.54 -8.25
CA TYR A 32 6.53 -1.99 -7.91
C TYR A 32 5.65 -2.84 -8.85
N ASN A 33 5.55 -2.46 -10.12
CA ASN A 33 4.63 -3.07 -11.08
C ASN A 33 3.12 -2.91 -10.74
N CYS A 34 2.79 -2.01 -9.81
CA CYS A 34 1.43 -1.58 -9.56
C CYS A 34 1.03 -0.51 -10.57
N GLU A 35 -0.15 -0.67 -11.16
CA GLU A 35 -0.78 0.40 -11.93
C GLU A 35 -1.37 1.42 -10.96
N LYS A 36 -1.34 2.70 -11.32
CA LYS A 36 -1.94 3.74 -10.49
C LYS A 36 -3.42 3.45 -10.29
N ASN A 37 -3.83 3.28 -9.04
CA ASN A 37 -5.20 2.99 -8.67
C ASN A 37 -5.50 3.53 -7.27
N LEU A 38 -6.15 4.69 -7.21
CA LEU A 38 -6.45 5.38 -5.95
C LEU A 38 -7.37 4.55 -5.05
N GLN A 39 -8.33 3.80 -5.61
CA GLN A 39 -9.22 2.95 -4.81
C GLN A 39 -8.45 1.82 -4.10
N LYS A 40 -7.53 1.15 -4.81
CA LYS A 40 -6.67 0.10 -4.22
C LYS A 40 -5.66 0.69 -3.25
N ALA A 41 -5.06 1.83 -3.59
CA ALA A 41 -4.15 2.56 -2.72
C ALA A 41 -4.84 2.91 -1.39
N LEU A 42 -6.05 3.45 -1.44
CA LEU A 42 -6.84 3.78 -0.26
C LEU A 42 -7.21 2.54 0.56
N LYS A 43 -7.61 1.44 -0.09
CA LYS A 43 -7.97 0.18 0.59
C LYS A 43 -6.81 -0.36 1.42
N TRP A 44 -5.64 -0.50 0.81
CA TRP A 44 -4.43 -1.00 1.49
C TRP A 44 -3.86 0.03 2.45
N GLY A 45 -3.93 1.32 2.10
CA GLY A 45 -3.50 2.42 2.95
C GLY A 45 -4.30 2.48 4.24
N ARG A 46 -5.63 2.37 4.19
CA ARG A 46 -6.49 2.32 5.39
C ARG A 46 -6.21 1.10 6.24
N TYR A 47 -5.95 -0.06 5.64
CA TYR A 47 -5.56 -1.27 6.37
C TYR A 47 -4.25 -1.06 7.14
N ALA A 48 -3.23 -0.54 6.47
CA ALA A 48 -1.92 -0.29 7.06
C ALA A 48 -1.99 0.83 8.12
N ALA A 49 -2.67 1.94 7.81
CA ALA A 49 -2.86 3.08 8.72
C ALA A 49 -3.54 2.69 10.03
N LYS A 50 -4.59 1.84 9.96
CA LYS A 50 -5.28 1.30 11.14
C LYS A 50 -4.35 0.49 12.06
N ARG A 51 -3.28 -0.06 11.51
CA ARG A 51 -2.27 -0.85 12.25
C ARG A 51 -1.03 -0.04 12.62
N GLY A 52 -1.07 1.28 12.43
CA GLY A 52 -0.01 2.20 12.83
C GLY A 52 0.97 2.57 11.72
N ASP A 53 0.89 1.96 10.54
CA ASP A 53 1.83 2.17 9.43
C ASP A 53 1.85 3.62 8.94
N GLU A 54 3.06 4.17 8.81
CA GLU A 54 3.25 5.55 8.37
C GLU A 54 3.00 5.71 6.87
N LEU A 55 3.40 4.75 6.03
CA LEU A 55 3.15 4.78 4.59
C LEU A 55 1.64 4.69 4.32
N GLY A 56 0.94 3.82 5.03
CA GLY A 56 -0.51 3.71 4.97
C GLY A 56 -1.20 5.03 5.34
N LYS A 57 -0.80 5.66 6.45
CA LYS A 57 -1.34 6.96 6.86
C LYS A 57 -1.05 8.05 5.83
N TYR A 58 0.17 8.09 5.30
CA TYR A 58 0.55 9.03 4.24
C TYR A 58 -0.33 8.85 3.00
N VAL A 59 -0.48 7.62 2.50
CA VAL A 59 -1.31 7.33 1.31
C VAL A 59 -2.77 7.71 1.55
N VAL A 60 -3.33 7.40 2.72
CA VAL A 60 -4.71 7.78 3.07
C VAL A 60 -4.85 9.30 3.09
N LYS A 61 -3.91 10.01 3.70
CA LYS A 61 -3.92 11.47 3.77
C LYS A 61 -3.74 12.12 2.40
N GLU A 62 -2.93 11.57 1.51
CA GLU A 62 -2.76 12.10 0.15
C GLU A 62 -3.99 11.89 -0.74
N ILE A 63 -4.83 10.89 -0.46
CA ILE A 63 -6.03 10.59 -1.25
C ILE A 63 -7.28 11.27 -0.66
N GLU A 64 -7.40 11.32 0.68
CA GLU A 64 -8.57 11.89 1.36
C GLU A 64 -8.36 13.33 1.87
N GLY A 65 -7.12 13.80 1.92
CA GLY A 65 -6.75 15.13 2.42
C GLY A 65 -6.64 16.21 1.36
#